data_AF-A0A1J6IGK4-F1
#
_entry.id   AF-A0A1J6IGK4-F1
#
_cell.length_a   1.000
_cell.length_b   1.000
_cell.length_c   1.000
_cell.angle_alpha   90.00
_cell.angle_beta   90.00
_cell.angle_gamma   90.00
#
_symmetry.space_group_name_H-M   'P 1'
#
loop_
_entity.id
_entity.type
_entity.pdbx_description
1 polymer ?
#
loop_
_entity_poly.entity_id
_entity_poly.type
_entity_poly.pdbx_seq_one_letter_code
_entity_poly.pdbx_strand_id
1 'polypeptide(L)'
;MFKDAPASGPATIRLFFHDCFVEGCDGSILISTKPGSKELAEKDAEDNKDLAKEAFEGINKAKAVVESKCPGVVSCADILAIATRDFVHLVGGPYYQVKKGRWDGKISKASRVHQNLPQSNSTVDHLLKIFSSKGLTPEDLVVLSGAHTIGFAHCKQFVNRLYDYKGTKKPDPYMDPRLLKALKMSCPQFGGNVDIVAPFDVTTPFSFDNAYYGNLEAKLGLLASDQALSLDPRTKSFVQDFAKDKHKFFQAFAAAMEKMGNIGVKRGRKHGEFRKDCTMHMAVVQRVVSASVEVEGRIVSAIGPGLLVLVGLHESDVDSDADYICRKVLNMRLFPNEETGKTWDLSVVQKSYEILLVSQFTLYGILKGNKPDFHVAMPPEKAKPFYASLVEKFQKAYKQDAVKDGIFGAMMKVNLVNDGPVTMHLDSAQPSK
;
A
#
# COMPACT_ATOMS: atom_id res chain seq x y z
N MET A 1 -3.12 18.44 -3.49
CA MET A 1 -3.22 17.05 -3.99
C MET A 1 -4.14 16.93 -5.18
N PHE A 2 -5.48 17.10 -5.06
CA PHE A 2 -6.36 16.99 -6.24
C PHE A 2 -6.08 18.04 -7.33
N LYS A 3 -5.81 19.29 -6.94
CA LYS A 3 -5.46 20.38 -7.87
C LYS A 3 -4.16 20.13 -8.63
N ASP A 4 -3.25 19.36 -8.03
CA ASP A 4 -1.90 19.11 -8.57
C ASP A 4 -1.86 17.80 -9.38
N ALA A 5 -2.73 16.84 -9.04
CA ALA A 5 -2.87 15.56 -9.73
C ALA A 5 -4.35 15.11 -9.74
N PRO A 6 -5.14 15.51 -10.76
CA PRO A 6 -6.56 15.14 -10.87
C PRO A 6 -6.79 13.61 -10.89
N ALA A 7 -5.81 12.84 -11.38
CA ALA A 7 -5.83 11.38 -11.39
C ALA A 7 -5.84 10.75 -9.99
N SER A 8 -5.44 11.48 -8.93
CA SER A 8 -5.45 10.96 -7.55
C SER A 8 -6.84 10.59 -7.06
N GLY A 9 -7.89 11.27 -7.55
CA GLY A 9 -9.27 10.97 -7.18
C GLY A 9 -9.71 9.56 -7.57
N PRO A 10 -9.84 9.27 -8.88
CA PRO A 10 -10.19 7.93 -9.36
C PRO A 10 -9.21 6.86 -8.88
N ALA A 11 -7.91 7.17 -8.79
CA ALA A 11 -6.92 6.22 -8.30
C ALA A 11 -7.13 5.85 -6.82
N THR A 12 -7.52 6.81 -5.97
CA THR A 12 -7.80 6.53 -4.55
C THR A 12 -9.07 5.70 -4.38
N ILE A 13 -10.11 5.97 -5.18
CA ILE A 13 -11.34 5.15 -5.19
C ILE A 13 -11.02 3.70 -5.56
N ARG A 14 -10.23 3.51 -6.63
CA ARG A 14 -9.75 2.18 -7.03
C ARG A 14 -8.89 1.54 -5.95
N LEU A 15 -7.98 2.30 -5.32
CA LEU A 15 -7.13 1.79 -4.24
C LEU A 15 -7.95 1.25 -3.05
N PHE A 16 -9.05 1.93 -2.68
CA PHE A 16 -9.96 1.46 -1.62
C PHE A 16 -10.76 0.22 -2.03
N PHE A 17 -11.22 0.13 -3.28
CA PHE A 17 -11.83 -1.11 -3.80
C PHE A 17 -10.86 -2.29 -3.71
N HIS A 18 -9.61 -2.09 -4.12
CA HIS A 18 -8.56 -3.12 -4.08
C HIS A 18 -8.24 -3.54 -2.63
N ASP A 19 -8.18 -2.60 -1.68
CA ASP A 19 -8.02 -2.90 -0.25
C ASP A 19 -9.13 -3.83 0.24
N CYS A 20 -10.38 -3.40 0.07
CA CYS A 20 -11.55 -4.10 0.57
C CYS A 20 -11.74 -5.51 -0.01
N PHE A 21 -11.25 -5.77 -1.23
CA PHE A 21 -11.49 -7.05 -1.90
C PHE A 21 -10.46 -8.12 -1.58
N VAL A 22 -9.25 -7.81 -1.10
CA VAL A 22 -8.22 -8.84 -0.86
C VAL A 22 -8.28 -9.38 0.57
N GLU A 23 -7.84 -8.60 1.56
CA GLU A 23 -7.85 -8.98 2.99
C GLU A 23 -9.03 -8.39 3.77
N GLY A 24 -9.89 -7.62 3.09
CA GLY A 24 -10.87 -6.73 3.71
C GLY A 24 -10.31 -5.31 3.83
N CYS A 25 -11.15 -4.35 4.21
CA CYS A 25 -10.74 -2.96 4.30
C CYS A 25 -9.84 -2.75 5.55
N ASP A 26 -8.58 -3.11 5.44
CA ASP A 26 -7.60 -3.09 6.51
C ASP A 26 -6.28 -2.40 6.12
N GLY A 27 -6.24 -1.74 4.98
CA GLY A 27 -5.06 -1.06 4.46
C GLY A 27 -3.90 -1.99 4.11
N SER A 28 -4.11 -3.31 3.94
CA SER A 28 -3.06 -4.26 3.53
C SER A 28 -2.45 -3.88 2.19
N ILE A 29 -3.24 -3.27 1.29
CA ILE A 29 -2.79 -2.79 -0.01
C ILE A 29 -1.68 -1.73 0.09
N LEU A 30 -1.63 -0.98 1.20
CA LEU A 30 -0.67 0.11 1.42
C LEU A 30 0.72 -0.38 1.85
N ILE A 31 0.81 -1.64 2.32
CA ILE A 31 2.07 -2.25 2.77
C ILE A 31 2.99 -2.47 1.56
N SER A 32 4.26 -2.12 1.73
CA SER A 32 5.27 -2.33 0.68
C SER A 32 5.94 -3.69 0.81
N THR A 33 6.42 -4.25 -0.31
CA THR A 33 7.24 -5.47 -0.28
C THR A 33 8.50 -5.23 0.54
N LYS A 34 8.79 -6.17 1.45
CA LYS A 34 10.02 -6.14 2.23
C LYS A 34 11.23 -6.38 1.30
N PRO A 35 12.27 -5.52 1.32
CA PRO A 35 13.48 -5.74 0.53
C PRO A 35 14.07 -7.13 0.75
N GLY A 36 14.39 -7.85 -0.33
CA GLY A 36 14.93 -9.21 -0.28
C GLY A 36 13.91 -10.32 0.02
N SER A 37 12.63 -9.99 0.25
CA SER A 37 11.58 -10.99 0.40
C SER A 37 11.27 -11.68 -0.94
N LYS A 38 11.11 -13.00 -0.90
CA LYS A 38 10.55 -13.76 -2.03
C LYS A 38 9.02 -13.63 -2.13
N GLU A 39 8.37 -13.24 -1.03
CA GLU A 39 6.93 -12.98 -0.97
C GLU A 39 6.68 -11.48 -1.16
N LEU A 40 6.04 -11.12 -2.27
CA LEU A 40 5.67 -9.74 -2.61
C LEU A 40 4.40 -9.33 -1.85
N ALA A 41 4.31 -8.04 -1.49
CA ALA A 41 3.10 -7.41 -0.98
C ALA A 41 2.06 -7.21 -2.09
N GLU A 42 0.81 -6.95 -1.71
CA GLU A 42 -0.29 -6.75 -2.65
C GLU A 42 0.00 -5.63 -3.66
N LYS A 43 0.63 -4.54 -3.21
CA LYS A 43 1.03 -3.41 -4.05
C LYS A 43 1.83 -3.82 -5.30
N ASP A 44 2.64 -4.87 -5.20
CA ASP A 44 3.53 -5.35 -6.27
C ASP A 44 2.93 -6.53 -7.07
N ALA A 45 1.68 -6.91 -6.80
CA ALA A 45 0.95 -7.88 -7.61
C ALA A 45 0.68 -7.34 -9.02
N GLU A 46 0.63 -8.23 -10.02
CA GLU A 46 0.44 -7.83 -11.42
C GLU A 46 -0.80 -6.95 -11.63
N ASP A 47 -1.92 -7.31 -11.01
CA ASP A 47 -3.19 -6.58 -11.09
C ASP A 47 -3.14 -5.17 -10.46
N ASN A 48 -2.15 -4.94 -9.59
CA ASN A 48 -1.96 -3.71 -8.83
C ASN A 48 -0.84 -2.81 -9.37
N LYS A 49 -0.01 -3.29 -10.31
CA LYS A 49 1.11 -2.51 -10.87
C LYS A 49 0.69 -1.21 -11.56
N ASP A 50 -0.55 -1.17 -12.07
CA ASP A 50 -1.13 0.01 -12.73
C ASP A 50 -1.88 0.93 -11.75
N LEU A 51 -1.84 0.66 -10.44
CA LEU A 51 -2.37 1.61 -9.47
C LEU A 51 -1.46 2.84 -9.40
N ALA A 52 -2.06 4.02 -9.53
CA ALA A 52 -1.30 5.26 -9.56
C ALA A 52 -0.56 5.50 -8.25
N LYS A 53 0.74 5.83 -8.33
CA LYS A 53 1.61 6.05 -7.16
C LYS A 53 1.10 7.19 -6.28
N GLU A 54 0.50 8.19 -6.91
CA GLU A 54 -0.07 9.39 -6.28
C GLU A 54 -1.19 9.04 -5.29
N ALA A 55 -1.92 7.94 -5.51
CA ALA A 55 -2.92 7.47 -4.54
C ALA A 55 -2.24 7.01 -3.25
N PHE A 56 -1.18 6.19 -3.34
CA PHE A 56 -0.43 5.73 -2.17
C PHE A 56 0.27 6.89 -1.45
N GLU A 57 0.97 7.74 -2.19
CA GLU A 57 1.63 8.92 -1.63
C GLU A 57 0.64 9.86 -0.95
N GLY A 58 -0.56 9.98 -1.52
CA GLY A 58 -1.60 10.81 -0.95
C GLY A 58 -2.11 10.33 0.39
N ILE A 59 -2.30 9.02 0.54
CA ILE A 59 -2.66 8.41 1.83
C ILE A 59 -1.51 8.56 2.84
N ASN A 60 -0.27 8.38 2.43
CA ASN A 60 0.89 8.55 3.32
C ASN A 60 1.04 10.00 3.79
N LYS A 61 0.86 10.98 2.90
CA LYS A 61 0.87 12.42 3.26
C LYS A 61 -0.27 12.76 4.22
N ALA A 62 -1.48 12.27 3.94
CA ALA A 62 -2.62 12.44 4.85
C ALA A 62 -2.34 11.81 6.22
N LYS A 63 -1.73 10.62 6.23
CA LYS A 63 -1.35 9.92 7.46
C LYS A 63 -0.34 10.71 8.28
N ALA A 64 0.73 11.24 7.67
CA ALA A 64 1.72 12.05 8.38
C ALA A 64 1.08 13.28 9.04
N VAL A 65 0.18 13.98 8.33
CA VAL A 65 -0.55 15.13 8.89
C VAL A 65 -1.48 14.72 10.04
N VAL A 66 -2.22 13.62 9.88
CA VAL A 66 -3.10 13.11 10.94
C VAL A 66 -2.29 12.70 12.17
N GLU A 67 -1.16 12.01 12.00
CA GLU A 67 -0.27 11.63 13.11
C GLU A 67 0.30 12.84 13.84
N SER A 68 0.65 13.92 13.13
CA SER A 68 1.11 15.16 13.78
C SER A 68 0.08 15.80 14.72
N LYS A 69 -1.21 15.49 14.52
CA LYS A 69 -2.33 16.06 15.31
C LYS A 69 -2.88 15.08 16.33
N CYS A 70 -2.89 13.78 16.00
CA CYS A 70 -3.44 12.73 16.84
C CYS A 70 -2.60 11.43 16.70
N PRO A 71 -1.41 11.39 17.33
CA PRO A 71 -0.46 10.29 17.18
C PRO A 71 -1.05 8.93 17.58
N GLY A 72 -0.96 7.94 16.69
CA GLY A 72 -1.34 6.56 16.94
C GLY A 72 -2.84 6.30 17.10
N VAL A 73 -3.70 7.23 16.67
CA VAL A 73 -5.16 7.14 16.88
C VAL A 73 -5.91 6.66 15.63
N VAL A 74 -5.53 7.14 14.44
CA VAL A 74 -6.30 6.90 13.20
C VAL A 74 -5.58 5.87 12.34
N SER A 75 -6.24 4.79 11.94
CA SER A 75 -5.63 3.77 11.08
C SER A 75 -5.46 4.24 9.64
N CYS A 76 -4.51 3.66 8.91
CA CYS A 76 -4.37 3.91 7.48
C CYS A 76 -5.62 3.47 6.71
N ALA A 77 -6.26 2.38 7.12
CA ALA A 77 -7.52 1.91 6.56
C ALA A 77 -8.65 2.97 6.65
N ASP A 78 -8.78 3.65 7.79
CA ASP A 78 -9.77 4.73 7.93
C ASP A 78 -9.38 5.97 7.12
N ILE A 79 -8.10 6.31 7.03
CA ILE A 79 -7.64 7.42 6.17
C ILE A 79 -7.97 7.14 4.70
N LEU A 80 -7.72 5.92 4.22
CA LEU A 80 -8.06 5.52 2.85
C LEU A 80 -9.56 5.59 2.58
N ALA A 81 -10.40 5.12 3.51
CA ALA A 81 -11.85 5.19 3.38
C ALA A 81 -12.38 6.64 3.38
N ILE A 82 -11.85 7.50 4.26
CA ILE A 82 -12.22 8.92 4.35
C ILE A 82 -11.78 9.67 3.09
N ALA A 83 -10.52 9.48 2.67
CA ALA A 83 -9.97 10.12 1.47
C ALA A 83 -10.78 9.73 0.22
N THR A 84 -11.19 8.46 0.12
CA THR A 84 -12.03 7.98 -0.98
C THR A 84 -13.35 8.74 -1.05
N ARG A 85 -14.05 8.91 0.08
CA ARG A 85 -15.29 9.69 0.14
C ARG A 85 -15.06 11.15 -0.23
N ASP A 86 -14.01 11.75 0.33
CA ASP A 86 -13.68 13.16 0.07
C ASP A 86 -13.40 13.39 -1.41
N PHE A 87 -12.70 12.47 -2.08
CA PHE A 87 -12.47 12.54 -3.52
C PHE A 87 -13.76 12.39 -4.34
N VAL A 88 -14.61 11.40 -4.03
CA VAL A 88 -15.92 11.24 -4.70
C VAL A 88 -16.73 12.54 -4.59
N HIS A 89 -16.79 13.12 -3.40
CA HIS A 89 -17.54 14.36 -3.21
C HIS A 89 -16.93 15.54 -3.97
N LEU A 90 -15.60 15.65 -3.96
CA LEU A 90 -14.87 16.74 -4.62
C LEU A 90 -15.11 16.77 -6.14
N VAL A 91 -15.26 15.60 -6.78
CA VAL A 91 -15.54 15.49 -8.22
C VAL A 91 -17.05 15.53 -8.55
N GLY A 92 -17.90 15.94 -7.61
CA GLY A 92 -19.34 16.15 -7.85
C GLY A 92 -20.23 14.95 -7.51
N GLY A 93 -19.66 13.90 -6.91
CA GLY A 93 -20.39 12.72 -6.44
C GLY A 93 -21.08 12.92 -5.07
N PRO A 94 -21.77 11.89 -4.58
CA PRO A 94 -22.48 11.97 -3.31
C PRO A 94 -21.53 12.12 -2.13
N TYR A 95 -21.90 12.97 -1.17
CA TYR A 95 -21.31 12.91 0.16
C TYR A 95 -22.01 11.83 0.98
N TYR A 96 -21.24 10.95 1.61
CA TYR A 96 -21.75 9.92 2.51
C TYR A 96 -20.92 9.85 3.79
N GLN A 97 -21.51 9.31 4.84
CA GLN A 97 -20.81 9.12 6.11
C GLN A 97 -19.96 7.85 6.05
N VAL A 98 -18.67 8.00 6.33
CA VAL A 98 -17.74 6.86 6.41
C VAL A 98 -17.76 6.33 7.85
N LYS A 99 -18.19 5.08 8.03
CA LYS A 99 -17.98 4.35 9.29
C LYS A 99 -16.48 4.25 9.57
N LYS A 100 -16.06 4.54 10.80
CA LYS A 100 -14.66 4.57 11.23
C LYS A 100 -14.40 3.47 12.26
N GLY A 101 -13.16 3.34 12.71
CA GLY A 101 -12.72 2.34 13.67
C GLY A 101 -12.14 1.08 13.02
N ARG A 102 -11.71 1.16 11.76
CA ARG A 102 -10.94 0.08 11.12
C ARG A 102 -9.58 -0.02 11.78
N TRP A 103 -9.06 -1.23 11.90
CA TRP A 103 -7.68 -1.47 12.30
C TRP A 103 -6.86 -1.88 11.08
N ASP A 104 -5.59 -1.50 11.07
CA ASP A 104 -4.69 -1.87 10.00
C ASP A 104 -4.31 -3.35 10.06
N GLY A 105 -4.40 -4.03 8.93
CA GLY A 105 -3.96 -5.40 8.73
C GLY A 105 -2.44 -5.53 8.82
N LYS A 106 -1.98 -6.73 9.18
CA LYS A 106 -0.54 -7.04 9.36
C LYS A 106 0.07 -7.86 8.23
N ILE A 107 -0.75 -8.28 7.27
CA ILE A 107 -0.38 -9.20 6.21
C ILE A 107 -0.77 -8.55 4.89
N SER A 108 0.15 -8.57 3.93
CA SER A 108 -0.08 -8.15 2.55
C SER A 108 0.65 -9.13 1.66
N LYS A 109 -0.07 -9.78 0.74
CA LYS A 109 0.46 -10.86 -0.10
C LYS A 109 -0.04 -10.74 -1.53
N ALA A 110 0.87 -10.56 -2.48
CA ALA A 110 0.57 -10.51 -3.90
C ALA A 110 -0.18 -11.75 -4.40
N SER A 111 0.12 -12.92 -3.84
CA SER A 111 -0.53 -14.20 -4.17
C SER A 111 -2.03 -14.23 -3.88
N ARG A 112 -2.55 -13.30 -3.06
CA ARG A 112 -3.97 -13.21 -2.73
C ARG A 112 -4.75 -12.25 -3.63
N VAL A 113 -4.07 -11.46 -4.46
CA VAL A 113 -4.70 -10.39 -5.25
C VAL A 113 -5.52 -10.97 -6.41
N HIS A 114 -4.89 -11.74 -7.29
CA HIS A 114 -5.48 -12.15 -8.57
C HIS A 114 -6.83 -12.86 -8.45
N GLN A 115 -6.96 -13.77 -7.48
CA GLN A 115 -8.18 -14.54 -7.25
C GLN A 115 -9.32 -13.77 -6.56
N ASN A 116 -9.02 -12.58 -6.02
CA ASN A 116 -9.97 -11.76 -5.28
C ASN A 116 -10.40 -10.51 -6.05
N LEU A 117 -9.73 -10.16 -7.15
CA LEU A 117 -10.05 -8.98 -7.95
C LEU A 117 -10.67 -9.35 -9.30
N PRO A 118 -11.71 -8.63 -9.75
CA PRO A 118 -12.23 -8.78 -11.09
C PRO A 118 -11.25 -8.22 -12.14
N GLN A 119 -11.18 -8.91 -13.27
CA GLN A 119 -10.41 -8.50 -14.45
C GLN A 119 -11.26 -7.67 -15.42
N SER A 120 -10.62 -6.84 -16.24
CA SER A 120 -11.25 -5.96 -17.25
C SER A 120 -12.08 -6.69 -18.33
N ASN A 121 -11.84 -7.99 -18.50
CA ASN A 121 -12.55 -8.88 -19.43
C ASN A 121 -13.39 -9.97 -18.73
N SER A 122 -13.65 -9.82 -17.43
CA SER A 122 -14.44 -10.78 -16.65
C SER A 122 -15.87 -10.93 -17.19
N THR A 123 -16.40 -12.14 -17.13
CA THR A 123 -17.82 -12.40 -17.41
C THR A 123 -18.71 -11.92 -16.26
N VAL A 124 -19.97 -11.63 -16.54
CA VAL A 124 -20.93 -11.24 -15.48
C VAL A 124 -21.08 -12.32 -14.42
N ASP A 125 -21.03 -13.61 -14.79
CA ASP A 125 -21.01 -14.71 -13.82
C ASP A 125 -19.84 -14.62 -12.84
N HIS A 126 -18.65 -14.30 -13.34
CA HIS A 126 -17.46 -14.15 -12.51
C HIS A 126 -17.55 -12.90 -11.63
N LEU A 127 -18.01 -11.77 -12.17
CA LEU A 127 -18.24 -10.54 -11.42
C LEU A 127 -19.22 -10.78 -10.27
N LEU A 128 -20.38 -11.38 -10.55
CA LEU A 128 -21.38 -11.73 -9.54
C LEU A 128 -20.83 -12.68 -8.47
N LYS A 129 -20.02 -13.67 -8.87
CA LYS A 129 -19.38 -14.60 -7.94
C LYS A 129 -18.42 -13.89 -6.99
N ILE A 130 -17.53 -13.04 -7.49
CA ILE A 130 -16.58 -12.29 -6.65
C ILE A 130 -17.34 -11.35 -5.71
N PHE A 131 -18.29 -10.56 -6.21
CA PHE A 131 -19.05 -9.62 -5.37
C PHE A 131 -19.86 -10.35 -4.29
N SER A 132 -20.53 -11.44 -4.65
CA SER A 132 -21.25 -12.29 -3.70
C SER A 132 -20.34 -12.88 -2.62
N SER A 133 -19.10 -13.26 -2.97
CA SER A 133 -18.11 -13.73 -1.98
C SER A 133 -17.71 -12.67 -0.94
N LYS A 134 -17.97 -11.40 -1.23
CA LYS A 134 -17.77 -10.25 -0.33
C LYS A 134 -19.07 -9.75 0.31
N GLY A 135 -20.17 -10.47 0.12
CA GLY A 135 -21.49 -10.11 0.65
C GLY A 135 -22.19 -8.96 -0.09
N LEU A 136 -21.80 -8.68 -1.34
CA LEU A 136 -22.37 -7.64 -2.19
C LEU A 136 -23.38 -8.23 -3.19
N THR A 137 -24.46 -7.50 -3.45
CA THR A 137 -25.56 -7.93 -4.34
C THR A 137 -25.25 -7.66 -5.83
N PRO A 138 -26.05 -8.20 -6.77
CA PRO A 138 -25.97 -7.81 -8.18
C PRO A 138 -26.17 -6.30 -8.42
N GLU A 139 -27.01 -5.66 -7.61
CA GLU A 139 -27.18 -4.20 -7.65
C GLU A 139 -25.90 -3.50 -7.17
N ASP A 140 -25.30 -3.95 -6.07
CA ASP A 140 -24.04 -3.39 -5.56
C ASP A 140 -22.91 -3.50 -6.60
N LEU A 141 -22.87 -4.59 -7.39
CA LEU A 141 -21.96 -4.71 -8.53
C LEU A 141 -22.17 -3.58 -9.54
N VAL A 142 -23.39 -3.38 -10.04
CA VAL A 142 -23.67 -2.36 -11.06
C VAL A 142 -23.46 -0.95 -10.53
N VAL A 143 -23.82 -0.70 -9.27
CA VAL A 143 -23.62 0.57 -8.60
C VAL A 143 -22.14 0.89 -8.44
N LEU A 144 -21.33 -0.04 -7.91
CA LEU A 144 -19.90 0.21 -7.67
C LEU A 144 -19.11 0.30 -8.98
N SER A 145 -19.53 -0.41 -10.04
CA SER A 145 -19.01 -0.20 -11.40
C SER A 145 -19.23 1.23 -11.90
N GLY A 146 -20.23 1.95 -11.37
CA GLY A 146 -20.44 3.38 -11.62
C GLY A 146 -19.27 4.27 -11.22
N ALA A 147 -18.32 3.80 -10.40
CA ALA A 147 -17.07 4.52 -10.13
C ALA A 147 -16.22 4.76 -11.41
N HIS A 148 -16.44 3.96 -12.47
CA HIS A 148 -15.87 4.18 -13.81
C HIS A 148 -16.48 5.39 -14.55
N THR A 149 -17.34 6.21 -13.92
CA THR A 149 -17.70 7.55 -14.44
C THR A 149 -16.49 8.50 -14.47
N ILE A 150 -15.44 8.22 -13.70
CA ILE A 150 -14.18 8.99 -13.71
C ILE A 150 -12.96 8.07 -13.83
N GLY A 151 -11.84 8.66 -14.24
CA GLY A 151 -10.56 7.98 -14.34
C GLY A 151 -10.32 7.30 -15.69
N PHE A 152 -9.27 6.50 -15.75
CA PHE A 152 -8.71 6.01 -16.99
C PHE A 152 -8.27 4.55 -16.88
N ALA A 153 -8.30 3.84 -18.02
CA ALA A 153 -7.71 2.51 -18.16
C ALA A 153 -6.55 2.55 -19.17
N HIS A 154 -5.49 1.80 -18.88
CA HIS A 154 -4.41 1.56 -19.84
C HIS A 154 -4.92 0.75 -21.05
N CYS A 155 -4.38 1.03 -22.24
CA CYS A 155 -4.74 0.30 -23.47
C CYS A 155 -4.73 -1.22 -23.31
N LYS A 156 -3.76 -1.78 -22.56
CA LYS A 156 -3.64 -3.22 -22.32
C LYS A 156 -4.91 -3.87 -21.73
N GLN A 157 -5.73 -3.09 -21.03
CA GLN A 157 -6.96 -3.56 -20.40
C GLN A 157 -8.11 -3.76 -21.39
N PHE A 158 -8.06 -3.15 -22.58
CA PHE A 158 -9.16 -3.22 -23.56
C PHE A 158 -8.72 -3.45 -25.01
N VAL A 159 -7.41 -3.48 -25.31
CA VAL A 159 -6.89 -3.67 -26.68
C VAL A 159 -7.41 -4.96 -27.35
N ASN A 160 -7.63 -6.02 -26.57
CA ASN A 160 -8.24 -7.26 -27.08
C ASN A 160 -9.64 -7.02 -27.65
N ARG A 161 -10.42 -6.08 -27.09
CA ARG A 161 -11.73 -5.71 -27.65
C ARG A 161 -11.62 -5.01 -29.01
N LEU A 162 -10.49 -4.37 -29.31
CA LEU A 162 -10.31 -3.61 -30.54
C LEU A 162 -9.89 -4.50 -31.71
N TYR A 163 -9.15 -5.58 -31.44
CA TYR A 163 -8.48 -6.37 -32.48
C TYR A 163 -8.77 -7.87 -32.44
N ASP A 164 -8.95 -8.47 -31.26
CA ASP A 164 -9.11 -9.92 -31.10
C ASP A 164 -10.09 -10.26 -29.97
N TYR A 165 -11.35 -9.87 -30.15
CA TYR A 165 -12.35 -10.07 -29.12
C TYR A 165 -12.68 -11.55 -29.00
N LYS A 166 -12.36 -12.14 -27.84
CA LYS A 166 -12.58 -13.56 -27.53
C LYS A 166 -11.95 -14.52 -28.56
N GLY A 167 -10.80 -14.18 -29.14
CA GLY A 167 -10.08 -15.04 -30.09
C GLY A 167 -10.66 -15.06 -31.50
N THR A 168 -11.58 -14.14 -31.83
CA THR A 168 -12.24 -14.08 -33.14
C THR A 168 -11.42 -13.39 -34.22
N LYS A 169 -10.28 -12.77 -33.88
CA LYS A 169 -9.49 -11.86 -34.71
C LYS A 169 -10.30 -10.69 -35.28
N LYS A 170 -11.41 -10.35 -34.61
CA LYS A 170 -12.31 -9.26 -34.96
C LYS A 170 -12.55 -8.37 -33.73
N PRO A 171 -12.92 -7.10 -33.94
CA PRO A 171 -13.34 -6.23 -32.85
C PRO A 171 -14.60 -6.74 -32.14
N ASP A 172 -14.80 -6.29 -30.90
CA ASP A 172 -16.01 -6.55 -30.13
C ASP A 172 -17.24 -5.98 -30.86
N PRO A 173 -18.25 -6.81 -31.21
CA PRO A 173 -19.45 -6.36 -31.91
C PRO A 173 -20.36 -5.46 -31.05
N TYR A 174 -20.12 -5.38 -29.74
CA TYR A 174 -20.87 -4.55 -28.80
C TYR A 174 -20.17 -3.24 -28.46
N MET A 175 -19.24 -2.78 -29.30
CA MET A 175 -18.61 -1.46 -29.20
C MET A 175 -19.10 -0.54 -30.34
N ASP A 176 -19.44 0.71 -30.03
CA ASP A 176 -19.81 1.70 -31.05
C ASP A 176 -18.66 1.85 -32.09
N PRO A 177 -18.95 1.82 -33.40
CA PRO A 177 -17.92 1.89 -34.44
C PRO A 177 -17.06 3.17 -34.41
N ARG A 178 -17.61 4.30 -33.95
CA ARG A 178 -16.87 5.57 -33.84
C ARG A 178 -15.92 5.49 -32.65
N LEU A 179 -16.37 4.96 -31.51
CA LEU A 179 -15.51 4.70 -30.36
C LEU A 179 -14.38 3.73 -30.73
N LEU A 180 -14.69 2.63 -31.42
CA LEU A 180 -13.71 1.67 -31.90
C LEU A 180 -12.65 2.35 -32.78
N LYS A 181 -13.07 3.20 -33.72
CA LYS A 181 -12.15 3.95 -34.59
C LYS A 181 -11.27 4.89 -33.76
N ALA A 182 -11.84 5.62 -32.80
CA ALA A 182 -11.09 6.50 -31.91
C ALA A 182 -10.05 5.75 -31.08
N LEU A 183 -10.46 4.66 -30.42
CA LEU A 183 -9.57 3.85 -29.58
C LEU A 183 -8.45 3.18 -30.38
N LYS A 184 -8.70 2.75 -31.63
CA LYS A 184 -7.65 2.20 -32.50
C LYS A 184 -6.57 3.21 -32.90
N MET A 185 -6.90 4.51 -32.93
CA MET A 185 -5.89 5.55 -33.18
C MET A 185 -4.98 5.75 -31.97
N SER A 186 -5.52 5.66 -30.76
CA SER A 186 -4.75 5.83 -29.51
C SER A 186 -4.02 4.55 -29.08
N CYS A 187 -4.62 3.38 -29.31
CA CYS A 187 -4.14 2.09 -28.85
C CYS A 187 -3.88 1.16 -30.06
N PRO A 188 -2.78 1.34 -30.82
CA PRO A 188 -2.47 0.48 -31.96
C PRO A 188 -2.15 -0.95 -31.52
N GLN A 189 -2.39 -1.93 -32.42
CA GLN A 189 -2.15 -3.35 -32.14
C GLN A 189 -0.67 -3.68 -31.85
N PHE A 190 0.25 -2.95 -32.48
CA PHE A 190 1.70 -3.12 -32.32
C PHE A 190 2.38 -1.75 -32.20
N GLY A 191 3.49 -1.69 -31.47
CA GLY A 191 4.31 -0.48 -31.35
C GLY A 191 3.68 0.66 -30.55
N GLY A 192 2.60 0.40 -29.80
CA GLY A 192 1.97 1.38 -28.91
C GLY A 192 2.71 1.55 -27.59
N ASN A 193 2.58 2.73 -26.99
CA ASN A 193 3.11 3.00 -25.65
C ASN A 193 2.16 2.41 -24.58
N VAL A 194 2.71 1.63 -23.65
CA VAL A 194 1.99 0.99 -22.54
C VAL A 194 1.40 1.99 -21.54
N ASP A 195 1.94 3.20 -21.49
CA ASP A 195 1.48 4.29 -20.64
C ASP A 195 0.26 5.03 -21.21
N ILE A 196 -0.16 4.70 -22.44
CA ILE A 196 -1.37 5.32 -23.02
C ILE A 196 -2.60 4.80 -22.28
N VAL A 197 -3.42 5.76 -21.87
CA VAL A 197 -4.68 5.54 -21.18
C VAL A 197 -5.85 6.15 -21.96
N ALA A 198 -7.03 5.58 -21.80
CA ALA A 198 -8.29 6.12 -22.30
C ALA A 198 -9.25 6.33 -21.11
N PRO A 199 -10.09 7.39 -21.14
CA PRO A 199 -11.05 7.63 -20.06
C PRO A 199 -12.13 6.56 -20.08
N PHE A 200 -12.56 6.12 -18.89
CA PHE A 200 -13.69 5.20 -18.77
C PHE A 200 -15.00 5.81 -19.25
N ASP A 201 -15.18 7.11 -19.00
CA ASP A 201 -16.34 7.89 -19.43
C ASP A 201 -15.93 8.87 -20.53
N VAL A 202 -16.48 8.66 -21.73
CA VAL A 202 -16.19 9.51 -22.89
C VAL A 202 -17.04 10.79 -22.93
N THR A 203 -18.06 10.87 -22.07
CA THR A 203 -19.03 11.98 -22.02
C THR A 203 -18.61 13.01 -20.97
N THR A 204 -18.30 12.56 -19.75
CA THR A 204 -17.92 13.44 -18.63
C THR A 204 -16.71 12.90 -17.84
N PRO A 205 -15.52 12.74 -18.47
CA PRO A 205 -14.36 12.01 -17.91
C PRO A 205 -13.82 12.47 -16.55
N PHE A 206 -14.20 13.68 -16.11
CA PHE A 206 -13.73 14.32 -14.87
C PHE A 206 -14.84 14.63 -13.87
N SER A 207 -16.11 14.28 -14.17
CA SER A 207 -17.24 14.52 -13.29
C SER A 207 -17.81 13.20 -12.81
N PHE A 208 -18.04 13.08 -11.51
CA PHE A 208 -18.71 11.90 -10.97
C PHE A 208 -20.21 12.05 -11.15
N ASP A 209 -20.77 11.38 -12.15
CA ASP A 209 -22.20 11.41 -12.47
C ASP A 209 -22.68 10.06 -13.01
N ASN A 210 -23.85 10.02 -13.65
CA ASN A 210 -24.45 8.81 -14.17
C ASN A 210 -24.24 8.63 -15.68
N ALA A 211 -23.41 9.45 -16.34
CA ALA A 211 -23.14 9.35 -17.78
C ALA A 211 -22.48 8.01 -18.14
N TYR A 212 -21.71 7.41 -17.23
CA TYR A 212 -21.23 6.03 -17.33
C TYR A 212 -22.32 5.06 -17.79
N TYR A 213 -23.50 5.09 -17.16
CA TYR A 213 -24.58 4.17 -17.49
C TYR A 213 -25.21 4.46 -18.85
N GLY A 214 -25.39 5.75 -19.20
CA GLY A 214 -25.84 6.16 -20.53
C GLY A 214 -24.86 5.75 -21.63
N ASN A 215 -23.56 5.81 -21.35
CA ASN A 215 -22.52 5.31 -22.25
C ASN A 215 -22.67 3.80 -22.48
N LEU A 216 -22.96 3.00 -21.45
CA LEU A 216 -23.16 1.56 -21.62
C LEU A 216 -24.36 1.25 -22.55
N GLU A 217 -25.47 1.97 -22.39
CA GLU A 217 -26.65 1.85 -23.27
C GLU A 217 -26.31 2.20 -24.73
N ALA A 218 -25.43 3.18 -24.92
CA ALA A 218 -24.94 3.63 -26.22
C ALA A 218 -23.78 2.77 -26.80
N LYS A 219 -23.43 1.64 -26.16
CA LYS A 219 -22.27 0.79 -26.55
C LYS A 219 -20.91 1.49 -26.47
N LEU A 220 -20.81 2.47 -25.58
CA LEU A 220 -19.61 3.27 -25.33
C LEU A 220 -18.80 2.82 -24.11
N GLY A 221 -19.14 1.67 -23.50
CA GLY A 221 -18.38 1.13 -22.37
C GLY A 221 -16.97 0.75 -22.80
N LEU A 222 -15.95 1.22 -22.07
CA LEU A 222 -14.54 1.00 -22.41
C LEU A 222 -14.10 -0.45 -22.17
N LEU A 223 -14.33 -0.98 -20.97
CA LEU A 223 -13.96 -2.36 -20.64
C LEU A 223 -15.04 -3.36 -21.08
N ALA A 224 -14.62 -4.61 -21.28
CA ALA A 224 -15.56 -5.67 -21.65
C ALA A 224 -16.48 -6.01 -20.47
N SER A 225 -15.95 -5.97 -19.24
CA SER A 225 -16.73 -6.11 -18.01
C SER A 225 -17.81 -5.03 -17.88
N ASP A 226 -17.50 -3.78 -18.21
CA ASP A 226 -18.45 -2.66 -18.20
C ASP A 226 -19.58 -2.89 -19.20
N GLN A 227 -19.24 -3.09 -20.47
CA GLN A 227 -20.24 -3.25 -21.52
C GLN A 227 -21.16 -4.46 -21.25
N ALA A 228 -20.62 -5.53 -20.66
CA ALA A 228 -21.40 -6.73 -20.33
C ALA A 228 -22.54 -6.47 -19.33
N LEU A 229 -22.43 -5.48 -18.43
CA LEU A 229 -23.48 -5.15 -17.45
C LEU A 229 -24.79 -4.69 -18.12
N SER A 230 -24.68 -3.98 -19.25
CA SER A 230 -25.85 -3.53 -20.02
C SER A 230 -26.48 -4.62 -20.89
N LEU A 231 -25.75 -5.70 -21.14
CA LEU A 231 -26.16 -6.80 -22.01
C LEU A 231 -26.77 -7.97 -21.21
N ASP A 232 -26.30 -8.20 -19.99
CA ASP A 232 -26.75 -9.32 -19.16
C ASP A 232 -28.13 -9.04 -18.52
N PRO A 233 -29.12 -9.95 -18.67
CA PRO A 233 -30.47 -9.76 -18.13
C PRO A 233 -30.54 -9.49 -16.62
N ARG A 234 -29.56 -9.97 -15.84
CA ARG A 234 -29.54 -9.83 -14.37
C ARG A 234 -29.10 -8.45 -13.91
N THR A 235 -28.37 -7.71 -14.74
CA THR A 235 -27.79 -6.41 -14.40
C THR A 235 -28.36 -5.26 -15.24
N LYS A 236 -28.92 -5.57 -16.42
CA LYS A 236 -29.41 -4.58 -17.38
C LYS A 236 -30.42 -3.60 -16.81
N SER A 237 -31.38 -4.05 -15.99
CA SER A 237 -32.39 -3.17 -15.39
C SER A 237 -31.76 -2.12 -14.46
N PHE A 238 -30.75 -2.50 -13.67
CA PHE A 238 -30.03 -1.57 -12.81
C PHE A 238 -29.29 -0.51 -13.62
N VAL A 239 -28.64 -0.90 -14.74
CA VAL A 239 -27.97 0.05 -15.65
C VAL A 239 -28.97 1.08 -16.18
N GLN A 240 -30.15 0.62 -16.63
CA GLN A 240 -31.20 1.51 -17.17
C GLN A 240 -31.76 2.46 -16.10
N ASP A 241 -31.93 1.98 -14.87
CA ASP A 241 -32.43 2.78 -13.76
C ASP A 241 -31.44 3.89 -13.39
N PHE A 242 -30.15 3.57 -13.27
CA PHE A 242 -29.13 4.56 -12.93
C PHE A 242 -28.82 5.52 -14.08
N ALA A 243 -28.95 5.10 -15.34
CA ALA A 243 -28.87 5.99 -16.50
C ALA A 243 -29.96 7.07 -16.48
N LYS A 244 -31.18 6.73 -16.02
CA LYS A 244 -32.32 7.66 -15.98
C LYS A 244 -32.33 8.57 -14.76
N ASP A 245 -31.82 8.09 -13.63
CA ASP A 245 -31.92 8.79 -12.35
C ASP A 245 -30.58 8.88 -11.62
N LYS A 246 -29.95 10.06 -11.74
CA LYS A 246 -28.71 10.41 -11.05
C LYS A 246 -28.86 10.37 -9.52
N HIS A 247 -30.01 10.77 -8.99
CA HIS A 247 -30.25 10.75 -7.54
C HIS A 247 -30.33 9.32 -7.02
N LYS A 248 -31.02 8.44 -7.73
CA LYS A 248 -31.07 7.01 -7.41
C LYS A 248 -29.67 6.38 -7.44
N PHE A 249 -28.88 6.67 -8.47
CA PHE A 249 -27.48 6.24 -8.54
C PHE A 249 -26.68 6.71 -7.31
N PHE A 250 -26.75 8.00 -6.96
CA PHE A 250 -25.99 8.57 -5.86
C PHE A 250 -26.36 7.98 -4.50
N GLN A 251 -27.65 7.75 -4.24
CA GLN A 251 -28.11 7.10 -3.02
C GLN A 251 -27.62 5.65 -2.94
N ALA A 252 -27.74 4.90 -4.05
CA ALA A 252 -27.28 3.52 -4.12
C ALA A 252 -25.74 3.44 -3.97
N PHE A 253 -24.99 4.36 -4.59
CA PHE A 253 -23.53 4.42 -4.52
C PHE A 253 -23.05 4.66 -3.09
N ALA A 254 -23.65 5.61 -2.38
CA ALA A 254 -23.36 5.84 -0.96
C ALA A 254 -23.57 4.56 -0.11
N ALA A 255 -24.71 3.88 -0.32
CA ALA A 255 -25.02 2.65 0.42
C ALA A 255 -24.07 1.49 0.06
N ALA A 256 -23.74 1.32 -1.22
CA ALA A 256 -22.81 0.29 -1.68
C ALA A 256 -21.37 0.53 -1.20
N MET A 257 -20.92 1.79 -1.18
CA MET A 257 -19.62 2.18 -0.61
C MET A 257 -19.56 1.91 0.89
N GLU A 258 -20.67 2.11 1.62
CA GLU A 258 -20.74 1.74 3.04
C GLU A 258 -20.64 0.22 3.23
N LYS A 259 -21.40 -0.57 2.45
CA LYS A 259 -21.31 -2.05 2.50
C LYS A 259 -19.90 -2.52 2.18
N MET A 260 -19.31 -2.02 1.10
CA MET A 260 -17.96 -2.35 0.68
C MET A 260 -16.95 -2.00 1.77
N GLY A 261 -17.06 -0.80 2.35
CA GLY A 261 -16.19 -0.35 3.43
C GLY A 261 -16.28 -1.15 4.73
N ASN A 262 -17.26 -2.07 4.87
CA ASN A 262 -17.40 -2.97 6.01
C ASN A 262 -16.86 -4.39 5.74
N ILE A 263 -16.37 -4.68 4.53
CA ILE A 263 -15.83 -5.99 4.18
C ILE A 263 -14.59 -6.28 5.03
N GLY A 264 -14.60 -7.41 5.76
CA GLY A 264 -13.41 -7.99 6.39
C GLY A 264 -12.66 -7.09 7.39
N VAL A 265 -13.29 -6.02 7.89
CA VAL A 265 -12.68 -5.02 8.78
C VAL A 265 -12.06 -5.67 10.02
N LYS A 266 -10.80 -5.37 10.29
CA LYS A 266 -10.11 -5.86 11.49
C LYS A 266 -10.52 -5.06 12.72
N ARG A 267 -10.63 -5.75 13.86
CA ARG A 267 -10.93 -5.14 15.17
C ARG A 267 -10.04 -5.74 16.25
N GLY A 268 -9.50 -4.85 17.08
CA GLY A 268 -8.70 -5.20 18.25
C GLY A 268 -7.27 -5.64 17.95
N ARG A 269 -6.42 -5.54 18.98
CA ARG A 269 -4.96 -5.76 18.89
C ARG A 269 -4.53 -7.13 18.38
N LYS A 270 -5.40 -8.14 18.50
CA LYS A 270 -5.14 -9.50 17.99
C LYS A 270 -5.11 -9.53 16.47
N HIS A 271 -5.97 -8.75 15.81
CA HIS A 271 -6.22 -8.85 14.36
C HIS A 271 -5.68 -7.68 13.56
N GLY A 272 -5.38 -6.55 14.21
CA GLY A 272 -4.78 -5.41 13.53
C GLY A 272 -3.93 -4.54 14.44
N GLU A 273 -3.51 -3.40 13.92
CA GLU A 273 -2.76 -2.36 14.61
C GLU A 273 -3.18 -0.95 14.14
N PHE A 274 -2.61 0.08 14.74
CA PHE A 274 -2.67 1.44 14.21
C PHE A 274 -1.27 1.76 13.69
N ARG A 275 -1.06 1.61 12.39
CA ARG A 275 0.24 1.93 11.77
C ARG A 275 0.45 3.44 11.83
N LYS A 276 1.68 3.90 12.07
CA LYS A 276 2.05 5.33 11.94
C LYS A 276 2.49 5.69 10.53
N ASP A 277 3.15 4.76 9.85
CA ASP A 277 3.45 4.78 8.42
C ASP A 277 2.71 3.61 7.76
N CYS A 278 2.00 3.89 6.67
CA CYS A 278 1.24 2.85 5.98
C CYS A 278 2.12 1.84 5.22
N THR A 279 3.45 2.01 5.14
CA THR A 279 4.36 1.27 4.24
C THR A 279 5.36 0.27 4.88
N MET A 280 6.10 0.63 5.96
CA MET A 280 6.96 -0.16 6.91
C MET A 280 8.20 -0.95 6.36
N HIS A 281 9.52 -0.77 6.74
CA HIS A 281 10.31 -1.02 8.01
C HIS A 281 11.61 -0.17 8.19
N MET A 282 12.14 0.00 9.44
CA MET A 282 13.19 0.99 9.83
C MET A 282 14.53 0.47 10.49
N ALA A 283 14.61 -0.72 11.10
CA ALA A 283 15.88 -1.24 11.66
C ALA A 283 16.05 -2.76 11.55
N VAL A 284 17.29 -3.24 11.40
CA VAL A 284 17.64 -4.67 11.39
C VAL A 284 18.55 -4.99 12.55
N VAL A 285 18.12 -5.88 13.43
CA VAL A 285 18.84 -6.28 14.64
C VAL A 285 19.36 -7.70 14.48
N GLN A 286 20.66 -7.90 14.66
CA GLN A 286 21.32 -9.19 14.60
C GLN A 286 21.90 -9.53 15.97
N ARG A 287 21.68 -10.77 16.42
CA ARG A 287 22.34 -11.29 17.62
C ARG A 287 23.75 -11.71 17.25
N VAL A 288 24.74 -11.21 17.96
CA VAL A 288 26.14 -11.41 17.61
C VAL A 288 26.96 -11.91 18.80
N VAL A 289 27.95 -12.76 18.50
CA VAL A 289 29.03 -13.11 19.44
C VAL A 289 30.05 -11.97 19.51
N SER A 290 30.24 -11.28 18.39
CA SER A 290 31.03 -10.05 18.29
C SER A 290 30.66 -9.29 17.03
N ALA A 291 30.86 -7.97 17.05
CA ALA A 291 30.76 -7.13 15.86
C ALA A 291 31.73 -5.95 15.96
N SER A 292 32.20 -5.45 14.81
CA SER A 292 33.10 -4.30 14.75
C SER A 292 32.89 -3.46 13.51
N VAL A 293 33.27 -2.19 13.61
CA VAL A 293 33.31 -1.23 12.53
C VAL A 293 34.76 -0.85 12.28
N GLU A 294 35.20 -1.01 11.03
CA GLU A 294 36.50 -0.55 10.54
C GLU A 294 36.31 0.62 9.58
N VAL A 295 37.11 1.67 9.75
CA VAL A 295 37.23 2.82 8.85
C VAL A 295 38.71 3.00 8.55
N GLU A 296 39.07 3.10 7.26
CA GLU A 296 40.45 3.30 6.81
C GLU A 296 41.46 2.28 7.39
N GLY A 297 41.07 1.00 7.50
CA GLY A 297 41.94 -0.06 8.01
C GLY A 297 42.07 -0.12 9.53
N ARG A 298 41.34 0.74 10.27
CA ARG A 298 41.38 0.79 11.74
C ARG A 298 40.01 0.46 12.31
N ILE A 299 39.98 -0.40 13.33
CA ILE A 299 38.77 -0.66 14.10
C ILE A 299 38.47 0.60 14.92
N VAL A 300 37.36 1.26 14.59
CA VAL A 300 36.90 2.48 15.29
C VAL A 300 35.91 2.16 16.40
N SER A 301 35.30 0.98 16.34
CA SER A 301 34.28 0.55 17.30
C SER A 301 34.15 -0.97 17.27
N ALA A 302 33.96 -1.59 18.43
CA ALA A 302 33.77 -3.03 18.55
C ALA A 302 32.96 -3.38 19.80
N ILE A 303 32.22 -4.48 19.70
CA ILE A 303 31.47 -5.11 20.78
C ILE A 303 31.78 -6.61 20.86
N GLY A 304 31.69 -7.15 22.07
CA GLY A 304 31.60 -8.59 22.34
C GLY A 304 30.17 -9.12 22.11
N PRO A 305 29.72 -10.10 22.91
CA PRO A 305 28.37 -10.64 22.79
C PRO A 305 27.31 -9.55 22.95
N GLY A 306 26.32 -9.55 22.07
CA GLY A 306 25.37 -8.45 22.03
C GLY A 306 24.50 -8.37 20.79
N LEU A 307 24.13 -7.14 20.44
CA LEU A 307 23.27 -6.83 19.29
C LEU A 307 23.98 -5.87 18.34
N LEU A 308 24.10 -6.24 17.07
CA LEU A 308 24.38 -5.31 15.98
C LEU A 308 23.05 -4.78 15.43
N VAL A 309 22.87 -3.47 15.42
CA VAL A 309 21.66 -2.82 14.92
C VAL A 309 22.01 -1.94 13.73
N LEU A 310 21.58 -2.36 12.55
CA LEU A 310 21.60 -1.54 11.35
C LEU A 310 20.38 -0.62 11.40
N VAL A 311 20.61 0.69 11.43
CA VAL A 311 19.56 1.71 11.58
C VAL A 311 19.38 2.45 10.26
N GLY A 312 18.22 2.29 9.65
CA GLY A 312 17.80 3.12 8.52
C GLY A 312 17.09 4.34 9.08
N LEU A 313 17.32 5.52 8.49
CA LEU A 313 16.54 6.72 8.76
C LEU A 313 15.75 7.11 7.51
N HIS A 314 14.42 7.20 7.61
CA HIS A 314 13.53 7.67 6.56
C HIS A 314 13.41 9.20 6.61
N GLU A 315 13.13 9.85 5.47
CA GLU A 315 13.00 11.31 5.42
C GLU A 315 11.92 11.89 6.35
N SER A 316 10.98 11.06 6.80
CA SER A 316 9.86 11.42 7.67
C SER A 316 10.01 11.01 9.13
N ASP A 317 11.13 10.37 9.53
CA ASP A 317 11.30 9.92 10.91
C ASP A 317 11.33 11.10 11.90
N VAL A 318 10.70 10.90 13.06
CA VAL A 318 10.66 11.86 14.16
C VAL A 318 11.22 11.27 15.45
N ASP A 319 11.47 12.12 16.45
CA ASP A 319 12.17 11.72 17.69
C ASP A 319 11.50 10.53 18.42
N SER A 320 10.16 10.42 18.34
CA SER A 320 9.40 9.31 18.93
C SER A 320 9.69 7.95 18.29
N ASP A 321 10.18 7.94 17.04
CA ASP A 321 10.58 6.73 16.33
C ASP A 321 11.90 6.19 16.88
N ALA A 322 12.85 7.08 17.14
CA ALA A 322 14.11 6.75 17.80
C ALA A 322 13.87 6.22 19.23
N ASP A 323 12.96 6.84 19.99
CA ASP A 323 12.57 6.36 21.33
C ASP A 323 12.01 4.95 21.31
N TYR A 324 11.17 4.65 20.30
CA TYR A 324 10.63 3.32 20.15
C TYR A 324 11.73 2.29 19.85
N ILE A 325 12.61 2.56 18.88
CA ILE A 325 13.68 1.61 18.52
C ILE A 325 14.57 1.36 19.72
N CYS A 326 14.98 2.42 20.42
CA CYS A 326 15.74 2.33 21.65
C CYS A 326 15.07 1.40 22.66
N ARG A 327 13.82 1.71 23.03
CA ARG A 327 13.08 0.90 24.00
C ARG A 327 12.90 -0.54 23.53
N LYS A 328 12.61 -0.79 22.25
CA LYS A 328 12.43 -2.14 21.74
C LYS A 328 13.72 -2.93 21.78
N VAL A 329 14.80 -2.43 21.19
CA VAL A 329 16.09 -3.13 21.13
C VAL A 329 16.55 -3.52 22.52
N LEU A 330 16.48 -2.60 23.49
CA LEU A 330 16.90 -2.85 24.86
C LEU A 330 16.08 -3.95 25.57
N ASN A 331 14.82 -4.16 25.17
CA ASN A 331 13.89 -5.06 25.87
C ASN A 331 13.55 -6.35 25.10
N MET A 332 14.07 -6.54 23.87
CA MET A 332 13.82 -7.77 23.12
C MET A 332 14.48 -8.98 23.81
N ARG A 333 13.69 -10.02 24.07
CA ARG A 333 14.12 -11.27 24.72
C ARG A 333 14.78 -12.21 23.72
N LEU A 334 15.97 -11.85 23.24
CA LEU A 334 16.68 -12.56 22.18
C LEU A 334 17.73 -13.56 22.69
N PHE A 335 17.99 -13.58 24.00
CA PHE A 335 19.03 -14.42 24.58
C PHE A 335 18.45 -15.56 25.41
N PRO A 336 19.12 -16.73 25.42
CA PRO A 336 18.69 -17.86 26.23
C PRO A 336 18.92 -17.59 27.71
N ASN A 337 18.07 -18.18 28.54
CA ASN A 337 18.23 -18.29 29.97
C ASN A 337 18.71 -19.71 30.30
N GLU A 338 19.96 -19.83 30.73
CA GLU A 338 20.58 -21.12 31.05
C GLU A 338 19.99 -21.76 32.31
N GLU A 339 19.53 -20.95 33.27
CA GLU A 339 18.92 -21.44 34.51
C GLU A 339 17.55 -22.06 34.27
N THR A 340 16.76 -21.49 33.35
CA THR A 340 15.41 -21.99 33.06
C THR A 340 15.33 -22.83 31.78
N GLY A 341 16.44 -22.96 31.03
CA GLY A 341 16.49 -23.62 29.73
C GLY A 341 15.67 -22.97 28.61
N LYS A 342 15.18 -21.73 28.79
CA LYS A 342 14.35 -21.04 27.79
C LYS A 342 15.21 -20.37 26.73
N THR A 343 14.91 -20.58 25.46
CA THR A 343 15.71 -20.07 24.33
C THR A 343 15.46 -18.58 24.00
N TRP A 344 14.32 -18.03 24.41
CA TRP A 344 13.90 -16.64 24.15
C TRP A 344 13.39 -15.99 25.44
N ASP A 345 14.29 -15.50 26.28
CA ASP A 345 13.90 -15.09 27.63
C ASP A 345 14.59 -13.82 28.13
N LEU A 346 15.90 -13.69 27.92
CA LEU A 346 16.66 -12.56 28.42
C LEU A 346 16.88 -11.51 27.34
N SER A 347 16.82 -10.25 27.75
CA SER A 347 17.20 -9.10 26.93
C SER A 347 18.70 -8.80 27.00
N VAL A 348 19.17 -7.97 26.06
CA VAL A 348 20.57 -7.49 26.05
C VAL A 348 20.95 -6.80 27.36
N VAL A 349 20.00 -6.06 27.95
CA VAL A 349 20.15 -5.39 29.25
C VAL A 349 20.30 -6.40 30.38
N GLN A 350 19.45 -7.43 30.43
CA GLN A 350 19.50 -8.46 31.48
C GLN A 350 20.77 -9.31 31.40
N LYS A 351 21.31 -9.54 30.19
CA LYS A 351 22.60 -10.20 29.99
C LYS A 351 23.81 -9.28 30.26
N SER A 352 23.59 -7.98 30.48
CA SER A 352 24.66 -6.97 30.53
C SER A 352 25.57 -6.99 29.30
N TYR A 353 24.98 -7.24 28.13
CA TYR A 353 25.67 -7.30 26.84
C TYR A 353 25.72 -5.94 26.14
N GLU A 354 26.48 -5.87 25.05
CA GLU A 354 26.76 -4.63 24.33
C GLU A 354 25.87 -4.45 23.09
N ILE A 355 25.80 -3.22 22.59
CA ILE A 355 25.02 -2.85 21.41
C ILE A 355 25.91 -2.04 20.48
N LEU A 356 25.97 -2.42 19.20
CA LEU A 356 26.64 -1.67 18.16
C LEU A 356 25.59 -1.11 17.20
N LEU A 357 25.43 0.20 17.20
CA LEU A 357 24.55 0.92 16.28
C LEU A 357 25.34 1.28 15.02
N VAL A 358 24.79 1.02 13.84
CA VAL A 358 25.42 1.42 12.56
C VAL A 358 24.37 2.06 11.67
N SER A 359 24.60 3.32 11.29
CA SER A 359 23.75 4.01 10.31
C SER A 359 23.82 3.29 8.96
N GLN A 360 22.67 2.87 8.42
CA GLN A 360 22.57 2.12 7.17
C GLN A 360 21.40 2.62 6.32
N PHE A 361 21.62 3.70 5.58
CA PHE A 361 20.60 4.29 4.70
C PHE A 361 20.15 3.33 3.58
N THR A 362 20.98 2.35 3.24
CA THR A 362 20.68 1.35 2.20
C THR A 362 19.55 0.40 2.61
N LEU A 363 19.11 0.40 3.87
CA LEU A 363 17.87 -0.26 4.27
C LEU A 363 16.64 0.31 3.54
N TYR A 364 16.72 1.55 3.04
CA TYR A 364 15.72 2.19 2.18
C TYR A 364 16.04 2.10 0.68
N GLY A 365 16.96 1.23 0.28
CA GLY A 365 17.31 1.01 -1.11
C GLY A 365 16.17 0.37 -1.90
N ILE A 366 15.73 1.05 -2.97
CA ILE A 366 14.78 0.56 -3.96
C ILE A 366 15.54 0.40 -5.29
N LEU A 367 15.20 -0.60 -6.11
CA LEU A 367 15.83 -0.77 -7.41
C LEU A 367 15.02 -0.04 -8.50
N LYS A 368 15.66 0.92 -9.19
CA LYS A 368 15.19 1.46 -10.48
C LYS A 368 15.91 0.73 -11.61
N GLY A 369 15.24 -0.30 -12.15
CA GLY A 369 15.92 -1.30 -12.99
C GLY A 369 16.91 -2.11 -12.14
N ASN A 370 18.19 -2.12 -12.51
CA ASN A 370 19.25 -2.74 -11.70
C ASN A 370 20.03 -1.71 -10.85
N LYS A 371 19.65 -0.42 -10.90
CA LYS A 371 20.34 0.65 -10.17
C LYS A 371 19.65 0.86 -8.81
N PRO A 372 20.40 0.90 -7.70
CA PRO A 372 19.83 1.27 -6.42
C PRO A 372 19.49 2.77 -6.37
N ASP A 373 18.38 3.07 -5.73
CA ASP A 373 17.82 4.39 -5.47
C ASP A 373 17.47 4.49 -3.98
N PHE A 374 17.84 5.61 -3.36
CA PHE A 374 17.69 5.86 -1.94
C PHE A 374 16.94 7.16 -1.63
N HIS A 375 16.12 7.67 -2.57
CA HIS A 375 15.45 8.97 -2.45
C HIS A 375 14.54 9.12 -1.22
N VAL A 376 14.07 8.02 -0.63
CA VAL A 376 13.23 8.04 0.58
C VAL A 376 14.03 7.97 1.88
N ALA A 377 15.35 7.72 1.79
CA ALA A 377 16.22 7.81 2.95
C ALA A 377 16.37 9.27 3.39
N MET A 378 16.49 9.48 4.69
CA MET A 378 16.74 10.80 5.25
C MET A 378 18.03 11.39 4.66
N PRO A 379 18.00 12.62 4.10
CA PRO A 379 19.20 13.26 3.57
C PRO A 379 20.30 13.40 4.63
N PRO A 380 21.59 13.31 4.27
CA PRO A 380 22.71 13.30 5.22
C PRO A 380 22.71 14.46 6.23
N GLU A 381 22.26 15.65 5.80
CA GLU A 381 22.20 16.86 6.61
C GLU A 381 21.21 16.74 7.77
N LYS A 382 20.09 16.03 7.55
CA LYS A 382 19.09 15.73 8.58
C LYS A 382 19.43 14.44 9.33
N ALA A 383 19.97 13.45 8.63
CA ALA A 383 20.26 12.13 9.17
C ALA A 383 21.39 12.14 10.21
N LYS A 384 22.42 12.97 10.02
CA LYS A 384 23.53 13.06 10.98
C LYS A 384 23.09 13.50 12.38
N PRO A 385 22.38 14.64 12.57
CA PRO A 385 21.90 15.02 13.90
C PRO A 385 20.81 14.07 14.44
N PHE A 386 19.97 13.50 13.58
CA PHE A 386 18.94 12.54 14.01
C PHE A 386 19.56 11.23 14.54
N TYR A 387 20.54 10.69 13.81
CA TYR A 387 21.27 9.49 14.22
C TYR A 387 22.01 9.71 15.55
N ALA A 388 22.66 10.87 15.71
CA ALA A 388 23.32 11.22 16.97
C ALA A 388 22.33 11.26 18.15
N SER A 389 21.14 11.86 17.96
CA SER A 389 20.06 11.84 18.96
C SER A 389 19.64 10.41 19.31
N LEU A 390 19.53 9.52 18.31
CA LEU A 390 19.20 8.11 18.52
C LEU A 390 20.28 7.40 19.35
N VAL A 391 21.57 7.58 19.05
CA VAL A 391 22.68 7.00 19.83
C VAL A 391 22.66 7.50 21.27
N GLU A 392 22.44 8.81 21.49
CA GLU A 392 22.31 9.38 22.83
C GLU A 392 21.15 8.77 23.63
N LYS A 393 20.00 8.51 22.98
CA LYS A 393 18.86 7.86 23.64
C LYS A 393 19.22 6.46 24.14
N PHE A 394 19.95 5.67 23.35
CA PHE A 394 20.45 4.36 23.78
C PHE A 394 21.44 4.48 24.96
N GLN A 395 22.38 5.42 24.88
CA GLN A 395 23.37 5.64 25.93
C GLN A 395 22.72 6.09 27.25
N LYS A 396 21.68 6.93 27.18
CA LYS A 396 20.91 7.39 28.36
C LYS A 396 20.02 6.30 28.96
N ALA A 397 19.45 5.43 28.11
CA ALA A 397 18.53 4.38 28.55
C ALA A 397 19.22 3.09 29.02
N TYR A 398 20.53 2.96 28.80
CA TYR A 398 21.33 1.79 29.18
C TYR A 398 22.67 2.21 29.79
N LYS A 399 23.75 1.45 29.60
CA LYS A 399 25.10 1.79 30.04
C LYS A 399 25.84 2.47 28.90
N GLN A 400 26.35 3.68 29.14
CA GLN A 400 27.00 4.50 28.12
C GLN A 400 28.19 3.78 27.45
N ASP A 401 28.96 3.01 28.22
CA ASP A 401 30.11 2.25 27.75
C ASP A 401 29.72 1.01 26.93
N ALA A 402 28.54 0.44 27.17
CA ALA A 402 28.02 -0.74 26.46
C ALA A 402 27.31 -0.40 25.14
N VAL A 403 27.04 0.88 24.87
CA VAL A 403 26.45 1.34 23.61
C VAL A 403 27.56 1.95 22.75
N LYS A 404 27.87 1.26 21.66
CA LYS A 404 28.86 1.65 20.67
C LYS A 404 28.18 2.05 19.37
N ASP A 405 28.82 2.88 18.57
CA ASP A 405 28.35 3.27 17.25
C ASP A 405 29.48 3.23 16.20
N GLY A 406 29.09 3.28 14.93
CA GLY A 406 30.02 3.53 13.83
C GLY A 406 30.23 5.02 13.57
N ILE A 407 31.09 5.37 12.60
CA ILE A 407 31.28 6.77 12.20
C ILE A 407 30.26 7.11 11.11
N PHE A 408 29.25 7.91 11.45
CA PHE A 408 28.21 8.32 10.51
C PHE A 408 28.80 8.94 9.23
N GLY A 409 28.37 8.44 8.07
CA GLY A 409 28.80 8.93 6.76
C GLY A 409 30.19 8.46 6.31
N ALA A 410 30.92 7.70 7.13
CA ALA A 410 32.19 7.10 6.72
C ALA A 410 31.97 5.83 5.88
N MET A 411 32.96 5.49 5.04
CA MET A 411 33.03 4.20 4.35
C MET A 411 33.42 3.11 5.35
N MET A 412 32.41 2.55 6.02
CA MET A 412 32.56 1.54 7.06
C MET A 412 32.62 0.13 6.48
N LYS A 413 33.56 -0.69 6.97
CA LYS A 413 33.46 -2.15 6.88
C LYS A 413 32.89 -2.66 8.21
N VAL A 414 31.74 -3.31 8.14
CA VAL A 414 31.06 -3.87 9.31
C VAL A 414 31.34 -5.37 9.33
N ASN A 415 32.03 -5.84 10.35
CA ASN A 415 32.26 -7.26 10.59
C ASN A 415 31.31 -7.73 11.70
N LEU A 416 30.73 -8.91 11.54
CA LEU A 416 29.93 -9.54 12.58
C LEU A 416 30.11 -11.05 12.58
N VAL A 417 30.01 -11.64 13.77
CA VAL A 417 29.89 -13.08 13.96
C VAL A 417 28.51 -13.34 14.54
N ASN A 418 27.60 -13.87 13.72
CA ASN A 418 26.23 -14.15 14.14
C ASN A 418 26.21 -15.21 15.25
N ASP A 419 25.49 -14.91 16.33
CA ASP A 419 25.10 -15.89 17.34
C ASP A 419 23.76 -16.51 16.93
N GLY A 420 23.84 -17.56 16.12
CA GLY A 420 22.68 -18.29 15.61
C GLY A 420 21.88 -17.53 14.54
N PRO A 421 20.76 -18.10 14.05
CA PRO A 421 19.95 -17.53 12.99
C PRO A 421 18.98 -16.44 13.49
N VAL A 422 19.48 -15.50 14.30
CA VAL A 422 18.64 -14.47 14.93
C VAL A 422 18.82 -13.13 14.22
N THR A 423 17.87 -12.81 13.34
CA THR A 423 17.74 -11.50 12.70
C THR A 423 16.32 -11.00 12.88
N MET A 424 16.17 -9.83 13.49
CA MET A 424 14.89 -9.20 13.78
C MET A 424 14.77 -7.90 12.98
N HIS A 425 13.66 -7.75 12.28
CA HIS A 425 13.30 -6.48 11.68
C HIS A 425 12.44 -5.70 12.68
N LEU A 426 12.87 -4.49 12.99
CA LEU A 426 12.13 -3.54 13.82
C LEU A 426 11.59 -2.41 12.97
N ASP A 427 10.40 -1.98 13.37
CA ASP A 427 9.75 -0.82 12.81
C ASP A 427 9.15 -0.02 13.97
N SER A 428 9.50 1.27 14.03
CA SER A 428 8.95 2.20 15.01
C SER A 428 7.48 2.52 14.85
N ALA A 429 6.90 2.16 13.71
CA ALA A 429 5.48 2.28 13.45
C ALA A 429 4.63 1.14 14.07
N GLN A 430 5.22 0.11 14.70
CA GLN A 430 4.47 -0.88 15.49
C GLN A 430 4.47 -0.53 16.97
N PRO A 431 3.34 -0.48 17.70
CA PRO A 431 3.37 -0.41 19.15
C PRO A 431 3.84 -1.74 19.78
N SER A 432 4.58 -1.68 20.89
CA SER A 432 4.65 -2.84 21.80
C SER A 432 3.26 -3.15 22.33
N LYS A 433 2.85 -4.43 22.26
CA LYS A 433 1.58 -4.93 22.81
C LYS A 433 1.22 -4.36 24.17
#